data_AF-A0A553UFA3-F1
#
_entry.id   AF-A0A553UFA3-F1
#
_cell.length_a   1.000
_cell.length_b   1.000
_cell.length_c   1.000
_cell.angle_alpha   90.00
_cell.angle_beta   90.00
_cell.angle_gamma   90.00
#
_symmetry.space_group_name_H-M   'P 1'
#
loop_
_entity.id
_entity.type
_entity.pdbx_description
1 polymer ?
#
loop_
_entity_poly.entity_id
_entity_poly.type
_entity_poly.pdbx_seq_one_letter_code
_entity_poly.pdbx_strand_id
1 'polypeptide(L)'
;MQDFKVVGDEPPKDILKPNPAFGENFKEFAFKGKEAVAKLLQEKRGQVAGAFYREDLGYIDLVWGEVRNKEGKIQGHGLSKIVEKHLDDFSPFEGANALERLGNGLEKIIQNGEVVKQEGGRIGMVCRIGDKTFRVGLKKNWKGEATHNHWIITAYHDREKP
;
A
#
# COMPACT_ATOMS: atom_id res chain seq x y z
N MET A 1 28.86 -22.10 -19.27
CA MET A 1 27.47 -22.51 -19.50
C MET A 1 26.66 -22.17 -18.27
N GLN A 2 25.84 -21.14 -18.36
CA GLN A 2 24.45 -21.17 -17.89
C GLN A 2 23.79 -19.94 -18.49
N ASP A 3 23.11 -20.19 -19.60
CA ASP A 3 22.26 -19.25 -20.30
C ASP A 3 21.19 -18.74 -19.32
N PHE A 4 21.27 -17.45 -18.98
CA PHE A 4 20.15 -16.73 -18.37
C PHE A 4 19.04 -16.64 -19.42
N LYS A 5 18.18 -17.66 -19.45
CA LYS A 5 16.87 -17.53 -20.08
C LYS A 5 16.11 -16.50 -19.27
N VAL A 6 15.90 -15.33 -19.87
CA VAL A 6 14.90 -14.35 -19.45
C VAL A 6 13.54 -15.06 -19.51
N VAL A 7 13.09 -15.56 -18.36
CA VAL A 7 11.71 -16.02 -18.16
C VAL A 7 10.91 -14.77 -17.79
N GLY A 8 9.79 -14.56 -18.47
CA GLY A 8 9.05 -13.29 -18.54
C GLY A 8 8.86 -12.53 -17.23
N ASP A 9 8.76 -11.21 -17.38
CA ASP A 9 8.81 -10.11 -16.41
C ASP A 9 7.90 -10.20 -15.15
N GLU A 10 7.94 -11.29 -14.38
CA GLU A 10 7.44 -11.31 -13.01
C GLU A 10 8.60 -11.03 -12.04
N PRO A 11 8.48 -10.01 -11.17
CA PRO A 11 9.53 -9.69 -10.21
C PRO A 11 9.74 -10.87 -9.23
N PRO A 12 10.98 -11.20 -8.84
CA PRO A 12 11.26 -12.41 -8.05
C PRO A 12 10.47 -12.45 -6.73
N LYS A 13 9.76 -13.54 -6.44
CA LYS A 13 8.94 -13.65 -5.20
C LYS A 13 9.79 -14.04 -3.98
N ASP A 14 10.94 -14.69 -4.21
CA ASP A 14 11.83 -15.24 -3.17
C ASP A 14 12.63 -14.18 -2.40
N ILE A 15 12.61 -12.92 -2.85
CA ILE A 15 13.28 -11.80 -2.18
C ILE A 15 12.34 -11.02 -1.24
N LEU A 16 11.06 -11.39 -1.15
CA LEU A 16 10.12 -10.76 -0.24
C LEU A 16 10.43 -11.13 1.22
N LYS A 17 10.82 -10.13 2.00
CA LYS A 17 11.06 -10.26 3.45
C LYS A 17 9.95 -9.59 4.23
N PRO A 18 8.95 -10.35 4.75
CA PRO A 18 7.92 -9.77 5.59
C PRO A 18 8.52 -9.21 6.87
N ASN A 19 7.95 -8.12 7.38
CA ASN A 19 8.39 -7.53 8.63
C ASN A 19 7.59 -8.14 9.80
N PRO A 20 8.20 -8.89 10.72
CA PRO A 20 7.48 -9.53 11.82
C PRO A 20 6.66 -8.57 12.69
N ALA A 21 7.05 -7.29 12.74
CA ALA A 21 6.33 -6.26 13.49
C ALA A 21 4.94 -5.93 12.93
N PHE A 22 4.65 -6.31 11.69
CA PHE A 22 3.33 -6.14 11.07
C PHE A 22 2.41 -7.37 11.25
N GLY A 23 2.87 -8.41 11.95
CA GLY A 23 2.11 -9.62 12.22
C GLY A 23 2.20 -10.67 11.09
N GLU A 24 1.21 -11.56 11.03
CA GLU A 24 1.15 -12.65 10.06
C GLU A 24 1.22 -12.13 8.62
N ASN A 25 2.03 -12.80 7.79
CA ASN A 25 2.17 -12.47 6.37
C ASN A 25 1.34 -13.42 5.50
N PHE A 26 0.35 -12.88 4.79
CA PHE A 26 -0.46 -13.64 3.84
C PHE A 26 0.24 -13.72 2.47
N LYS A 27 1.32 -14.49 2.41
CA LYS A 27 2.22 -14.61 1.24
C LYS A 27 1.54 -15.02 -0.08
N GLU A 28 0.41 -15.71 -0.01
CA GLU A 28 -0.36 -16.16 -1.18
C GLU A 28 -1.00 -15.00 -1.99
N PHE A 29 -1.03 -13.81 -1.40
CA PHE A 29 -1.54 -12.57 -2.00
C PHE A 29 -0.43 -11.60 -2.41
N ALA A 30 0.85 -11.99 -2.32
CA ALA A 30 1.93 -11.19 -2.89
C ALA A 30 1.68 -10.98 -4.40
N PHE A 31 1.95 -9.76 -4.88
CA PHE A 31 1.70 -9.29 -6.26
C PHE A 31 0.23 -9.23 -6.69
N LYS A 32 -0.70 -9.47 -5.78
CA LYS A 32 -2.14 -9.44 -6.05
C LYS A 32 -2.73 -8.23 -5.35
N GLY A 33 -2.45 -7.03 -5.85
CA GLY A 33 -2.68 -5.77 -5.15
C GLY A 33 -4.10 -5.63 -4.60
N LYS A 34 -5.10 -5.78 -5.47
CA LYS A 34 -6.52 -5.74 -5.08
C LYS A 34 -6.89 -6.86 -4.12
N GLU A 35 -6.48 -8.09 -4.38
CA GLU A 35 -6.80 -9.26 -3.55
C GLU A 35 -6.11 -9.20 -2.18
N ALA A 36 -4.93 -8.60 -2.09
CA ALA A 36 -4.22 -8.32 -0.85
C ALA A 36 -5.00 -7.33 0.02
N VAL A 37 -5.57 -6.29 -0.59
CA VAL A 37 -6.48 -5.36 0.10
C VAL A 37 -7.70 -6.11 0.63
N ALA A 38 -8.35 -6.92 -0.21
CA ALA A 38 -9.51 -7.72 0.19
C ALA A 38 -9.18 -8.68 1.35
N LYS A 39 -8.03 -9.36 1.29
CA LYS A 39 -7.57 -10.26 2.34
C LYS A 39 -7.37 -9.53 3.67
N LEU A 40 -6.68 -8.38 3.67
CA LEU A 40 -6.45 -7.64 4.92
C LEU A 40 -7.73 -6.99 5.47
N LEU A 41 -8.70 -6.64 4.62
CA LEU A 41 -10.02 -6.20 5.06
C LEU A 41 -10.80 -7.31 5.77
N GLN A 42 -10.69 -8.55 5.30
CA GLN A 42 -11.28 -9.72 5.92
C GLN A 42 -10.60 -10.04 7.26
N GLU A 43 -9.27 -10.09 7.27
CA GLU A 43 -8.48 -10.53 8.42
C GLU A 43 -8.36 -9.46 9.51
N LYS A 44 -8.38 -8.18 9.13
CA LYS A 44 -8.19 -7.02 10.00
C LYS A 44 -6.95 -7.14 10.90
N ARG A 45 -5.87 -7.71 10.36
CA ARG A 45 -4.56 -7.92 11.00
C ARG A 45 -3.52 -8.27 9.95
N GLY A 46 -2.25 -8.28 10.35
CA GLY A 46 -1.18 -8.82 9.51
C GLY A 46 -0.76 -7.90 8.36
N GLN A 47 -0.09 -8.51 7.40
CA GLN A 47 0.46 -7.86 6.22
C GLN A 47 0.39 -8.76 4.99
N VAL A 48 0.60 -8.14 3.83
CA VAL A 48 0.99 -8.81 2.60
C VAL A 48 2.28 -8.14 2.14
N ALA A 49 3.41 -8.81 2.37
CA ALA A 49 4.70 -8.36 1.88
C ALA A 49 4.74 -8.44 0.36
N GLY A 50 5.18 -7.37 -0.29
CA GLY A 50 5.15 -7.25 -1.75
C GLY A 50 3.76 -7.36 -2.35
N ALA A 51 2.74 -6.80 -1.69
CA ALA A 51 1.38 -6.72 -2.24
C ALA A 51 1.37 -6.03 -3.62
N PHE A 52 2.24 -5.04 -3.80
CA PHE A 52 2.45 -4.35 -5.07
C PHE A 52 3.94 -4.34 -5.45
N TYR A 53 4.22 -4.11 -6.73
CA TYR A 53 5.56 -3.90 -7.26
C TYR A 53 5.56 -2.74 -8.25
N ARG A 54 6.64 -1.97 -8.21
CA ARG A 54 6.99 -0.98 -9.22
C ARG A 54 8.48 -0.98 -9.47
N GLU A 55 8.88 -0.78 -10.71
CA GLU A 55 10.30 -0.76 -11.09
C GLU A 55 11.10 0.33 -10.38
N ASP A 56 10.53 1.52 -10.18
CA ASP A 56 11.19 2.68 -9.57
C ASP A 56 11.17 2.69 -8.02
N LEU A 57 10.35 1.84 -7.38
CA LEU A 57 10.22 1.74 -5.92
C LEU A 57 10.59 0.37 -5.34
N GLY A 58 10.60 -0.67 -6.18
CA GLY A 58 10.64 -2.06 -5.77
C GLY A 58 9.30 -2.55 -5.21
N TYR A 59 9.37 -3.51 -4.29
CA TYR A 59 8.20 -4.06 -3.63
C TYR A 59 7.60 -3.07 -2.63
N ILE A 60 6.27 -3.09 -2.55
CA ILE A 60 5.48 -2.28 -1.63
C ILE A 60 4.60 -3.23 -0.82
N ASP A 61 4.81 -3.22 0.50
CA ASP A 61 4.03 -3.99 1.44
C ASP A 61 2.70 -3.28 1.74
N LEU A 62 1.64 -4.07 1.86
CA LEU A 62 0.37 -3.63 2.41
C LEU A 62 0.25 -4.17 3.83
N VAL A 63 -0.08 -3.31 4.79
CA VAL A 63 -0.21 -3.67 6.20
C VAL A 63 -1.59 -3.29 6.69
N TRP A 64 -2.20 -4.09 7.55
CA TRP A 64 -3.45 -3.70 8.20
C TRP A 64 -3.22 -2.47 9.09
N GLY A 65 -2.20 -2.55 9.94
CA GLY A 65 -1.84 -1.52 10.90
C GLY A 65 -2.79 -1.43 12.11
N GLU A 66 -2.56 -0.43 12.95
CA GLU A 66 -3.39 -0.13 14.13
C GLU A 66 -4.14 1.18 13.90
N VAL A 67 -5.33 1.34 14.48
CA VAL A 67 -6.11 2.59 14.40
C VAL A 67 -5.99 3.43 15.67
N ARG A 68 -5.84 2.75 16.82
CA ARG A 68 -5.82 3.37 18.14
C ARG A 68 -4.53 3.02 18.86
N ASN A 69 -3.91 4.02 19.49
CA ASN A 69 -2.80 3.77 20.41
C ASN A 69 -3.33 3.14 21.72
N LYS A 70 -2.41 2.77 22.63
CA LYS A 70 -2.76 2.19 23.95
C LYS A 70 -3.68 3.08 24.80
N GLU A 71 -3.80 4.36 24.47
CA GLU A 71 -4.65 5.36 25.15
C GLU A 71 -5.99 5.58 24.42
N GLY A 72 -6.28 4.80 23.38
CA GLY A 72 -7.53 4.90 22.62
C GLY A 72 -7.60 6.07 21.62
N LYS A 73 -6.54 6.89 21.51
CA LYS A 73 -6.45 8.00 20.53
C LYS A 73 -6.28 7.44 19.13
N ILE A 74 -7.01 8.01 18.16
CA ILE A 74 -6.89 7.64 16.75
C ILE A 74 -5.52 8.10 16.22
N GLN A 75 -4.56 7.19 16.22
CA GLN A 75 -3.22 7.39 15.69
C GLN A 75 -2.89 6.20 14.80
N GLY A 76 -3.57 6.17 13.65
CA GLY A 76 -3.56 5.00 12.78
C GLY A 76 -2.46 4.98 11.73
N HIS A 77 -2.23 3.81 11.15
CA HIS A 77 -1.43 3.62 9.93
C HIS A 77 -1.95 2.42 9.13
N GLY A 78 -1.50 2.29 7.89
CA GLY A 78 -1.85 1.17 7.03
C GLY A 78 -3.31 1.23 6.55
N LEU A 79 -3.81 0.08 6.13
CA LEU A 79 -5.14 -0.08 5.56
C LEU A 79 -6.25 0.28 6.55
N SER A 80 -6.07 -0.04 7.82
CA SER A 80 -7.04 0.25 8.88
C SER A 80 -7.31 1.75 9.01
N LYS A 81 -6.27 2.60 8.92
CA LYS A 81 -6.43 4.06 8.89
C LYS A 81 -7.21 4.52 7.65
N ILE A 82 -6.94 3.93 6.49
CA ILE A 82 -7.58 4.30 5.23
C ILE A 82 -9.08 3.98 5.31
N VAL A 83 -9.42 2.80 5.82
CA VAL A 83 -10.82 2.39 6.03
C VAL A 83 -11.53 3.33 7.01
N GLU A 84 -10.89 3.69 8.13
CA GLU A 84 -11.52 4.52 9.16
C GLU A 84 -11.73 5.97 8.71
N LYS A 85 -10.77 6.55 7.96
CA LYS A 85 -10.73 8.00 7.70
C LYS A 85 -11.00 8.41 6.26
N HIS A 86 -10.76 7.50 5.32
CA HIS A 86 -10.62 7.83 3.90
C HIS A 86 -11.39 6.89 2.99
N LEU A 87 -12.22 5.99 3.53
CA LEU A 87 -12.95 5.01 2.70
C LEU A 87 -13.81 5.70 1.63
N ASP A 88 -14.52 6.77 2.01
CA ASP A 88 -15.40 7.52 1.11
C ASP A 88 -14.62 8.31 0.04
N ASP A 89 -13.35 8.61 0.28
CA ASP A 89 -12.50 9.28 -0.70
C ASP A 89 -12.35 8.42 -1.97
N PHE A 90 -12.48 7.09 -1.86
CA PHE A 90 -12.40 6.14 -2.98
C PHE A 90 -13.74 5.90 -3.68
N SER A 91 -14.81 6.62 -3.31
CA SER A 91 -16.10 6.55 -4.01
C SER A 91 -16.07 6.74 -5.54
N PRO A 92 -15.10 7.46 -6.16
CA PRO A 92 -15.02 7.62 -7.62
C PRO A 92 -14.48 6.40 -8.38
N PHE A 93 -13.89 5.42 -7.69
CA PHE A 93 -13.39 4.21 -8.33
C PHE A 93 -14.53 3.21 -8.56
N GLU A 94 -14.38 2.36 -9.57
CA GLU A 94 -15.33 1.28 -9.83
C GLU A 94 -15.31 0.24 -8.70
N GLY A 95 -16.42 -0.48 -8.51
CA GLY A 95 -16.56 -1.52 -7.49
C GLY A 95 -17.98 -1.60 -6.93
N ALA A 96 -18.41 -2.81 -6.56
CA ALA A 96 -19.77 -3.09 -6.10
C ALA A 96 -20.07 -2.45 -4.74
N ASN A 97 -19.04 -2.24 -3.91
CA ASN A 97 -19.13 -1.62 -2.59
C ASN A 97 -17.88 -0.79 -2.28
N ALA A 98 -17.92 0.00 -1.20
CA ALA A 98 -16.83 0.90 -0.83
C ALA A 98 -15.48 0.19 -0.63
N LEU A 99 -15.49 -1.06 -0.14
CA LEU A 99 -14.26 -1.84 0.08
C LEU A 99 -13.60 -2.28 -1.23
N GLU A 100 -14.40 -2.71 -2.21
CA GLU A 100 -13.90 -3.01 -3.55
C GLU A 100 -13.34 -1.77 -4.25
N ARG A 101 -14.01 -0.62 -4.09
CA ARG A 101 -13.55 0.66 -4.65
C ARG A 101 -12.21 1.08 -4.05
N LEU A 102 -12.02 0.87 -2.75
CA LEU A 102 -10.74 1.08 -2.07
C LEU A 102 -9.63 0.19 -2.66
N GLY A 103 -9.90 -1.10 -2.85
CA GLY A 103 -8.94 -2.03 -3.46
C GLY A 103 -8.54 -1.63 -4.88
N ASN A 104 -9.53 -1.40 -5.74
CA ASN A 104 -9.33 -0.95 -7.11
C ASN A 104 -8.59 0.40 -7.16
N GLY A 105 -8.91 1.31 -6.25
CA GLY A 105 -8.30 2.63 -6.20
C GLY A 105 -6.86 2.61 -5.75
N LEU A 106 -6.53 1.86 -4.69
CA LEU A 106 -5.15 1.66 -4.27
C LEU A 106 -4.31 1.06 -5.40
N GLU A 107 -4.79 0.00 -6.04
CA GLU A 107 -4.09 -0.63 -7.15
C GLU A 107 -3.83 0.36 -8.30
N LYS A 108 -4.86 1.11 -8.72
CA LYS A 108 -4.74 2.11 -9.78
C LYS A 108 -3.76 3.24 -9.43
N ILE A 109 -3.78 3.74 -8.19
CA ILE A 109 -2.89 4.81 -7.74
C ILE A 109 -1.45 4.32 -7.64
N ILE A 110 -1.23 3.10 -7.13
CA ILE A 110 0.12 2.52 -7.09
C ILE A 110 0.65 2.32 -8.51
N GLN A 111 -0.13 1.74 -9.42
CA GLN A 111 0.33 1.49 -10.79
C GLN A 111 0.62 2.78 -11.57
N ASN A 112 -0.26 3.79 -11.47
CA ASN A 112 -0.22 4.97 -12.35
C ASN A 112 0.25 6.26 -11.66
N GLY A 113 0.50 6.24 -10.35
CA GLY A 113 0.91 7.42 -9.61
C GLY A 113 2.34 7.85 -9.92
N GLU A 114 2.61 9.14 -9.84
CA GLU A 114 3.95 9.69 -9.88
C GLU A 114 4.57 9.62 -8.48
N VAL A 115 5.81 9.14 -8.40
CA VAL A 115 6.55 9.09 -7.14
C VAL A 115 7.03 10.49 -6.78
N VAL A 116 6.62 10.99 -5.62
CA VAL A 116 7.05 12.28 -5.08
C VAL A 116 7.92 12.08 -3.85
N LYS A 117 9.10 12.69 -3.85
CA LYS A 117 9.97 12.76 -2.68
C LYS A 117 9.66 14.06 -1.94
N GLN A 118 9.29 13.94 -0.67
CA GLN A 118 9.02 15.09 0.21
C GLN A 118 10.21 15.32 1.15
N GLU A 119 10.24 16.50 1.78
CA GLU A 119 11.23 16.82 2.80
C GLU A 119 11.26 15.78 3.93
N GLY A 120 12.46 15.55 4.47
CA GLY A 120 12.69 14.54 5.51
C GLY A 120 12.65 13.09 5.00
N GLY A 121 12.84 12.86 3.69
CA GLY A 121 12.96 11.52 3.10
C GLY A 121 11.64 10.74 3.04
N ARG A 122 10.51 11.42 3.18
CA ARG A 122 9.18 10.83 3.02
C ARG A 122 8.94 10.61 1.52
N ILE A 123 8.48 9.42 1.16
CA ILE A 123 8.10 9.08 -0.21
C ILE A 123 6.58 9.02 -0.25
N GLY A 124 5.99 9.69 -1.22
CA GLY A 124 4.59 9.58 -1.52
C GLY A 124 4.38 9.25 -2.98
N MET A 125 3.13 8.98 -3.33
CA MET A 125 2.69 8.89 -4.71
C MET A 125 1.52 9.83 -4.91
N VAL A 126 1.48 10.48 -6.06
CA VAL A 126 0.38 11.36 -6.47
C VAL A 126 -0.21 10.80 -7.76
N CYS A 127 -1.51 10.60 -7.80
CA CYS A 127 -2.19 10.15 -9.01
C CYS A 127 -3.40 11.04 -9.27
N ARG A 128 -3.49 11.61 -10.47
CA ARG A 128 -4.62 12.43 -10.88
C ARG A 128 -5.64 11.56 -11.64
N ILE A 129 -6.89 11.59 -11.21
CA ILE A 129 -7.99 10.86 -11.82
C ILE A 129 -9.12 11.84 -12.06
N GLY A 130 -9.29 12.26 -13.31
CA GLY A 130 -10.18 13.36 -13.67
C GLY A 130 -9.73 14.68 -13.03
N ASP A 131 -10.64 15.30 -12.30
CA ASP A 131 -10.41 16.54 -11.55
C ASP A 131 -9.87 16.30 -10.13
N LYS A 132 -9.75 15.04 -9.70
CA LYS A 132 -9.33 14.66 -8.34
C LYS A 132 -7.87 14.26 -8.27
N THR A 133 -7.21 14.62 -7.18
CA THR A 133 -5.83 14.25 -6.89
C THR A 133 -5.81 13.27 -5.72
N PHE A 134 -5.23 12.09 -5.92
CA PHE A 134 -5.09 11.09 -4.88
C PHE A 134 -3.65 10.99 -4.43
N ARG A 135 -3.44 10.74 -3.14
CA ARG A 135 -2.12 10.53 -2.55
C ARG A 135 -2.02 9.20 -1.85
N VAL A 136 -0.88 8.55 -1.99
CA VAL A 136 -0.45 7.41 -1.14
C VAL A 136 0.81 7.83 -0.41
N GLY A 137 0.81 7.69 0.92
CA GLY A 137 2.01 7.85 1.73
C GLY A 137 2.73 6.51 1.85
N LEU A 138 4.03 6.51 1.59
CA LEU A 138 4.91 5.36 1.75
C LEU A 138 5.94 5.62 2.85
N LYS A 139 6.35 4.56 3.54
CA LYS A 139 7.48 4.58 4.48
C LYS A 139 8.49 3.52 4.12
N LYS A 140 9.76 3.79 4.47
CA LYS A 140 10.89 2.85 4.38
C LYS A 140 11.53 2.59 5.75
N ASN A 141 10.79 2.86 6.82
CA ASN A 141 11.21 2.57 8.19
C ASN A 141 10.00 2.21 9.08
N TRP A 142 10.28 1.55 10.20
CA TRP A 142 9.35 1.22 11.25
C TRP A 142 10.01 1.44 12.61
N LYS A 143 9.45 2.36 13.41
CA LYS A 143 9.99 2.74 14.74
C LYS A 143 11.49 3.10 14.75
N GLY A 144 11.97 3.72 13.68
CA GLY A 144 13.37 4.14 13.52
C GLY A 144 14.24 3.16 12.73
N GLU A 145 13.82 1.89 12.62
CA GLU A 145 14.56 0.86 11.89
C GLU A 145 14.16 0.83 10.41
N ALA A 146 15.13 0.68 9.51
CA ALA A 146 14.86 0.57 8.08
C ALA A 146 14.05 -0.69 7.76
N THR A 147 13.05 -0.57 6.89
CA THR A 147 12.30 -1.73 6.37
C THR A 147 12.93 -2.20 5.06
N HIS A 148 12.79 -3.49 4.75
CA HIS A 148 13.30 -4.05 3.49
C HIS A 148 12.58 -3.44 2.28
N ASN A 149 11.26 -3.42 2.34
CA ASN A 149 10.39 -2.86 1.32
C ASN A 149 9.82 -1.50 1.75
N HIS A 150 9.29 -0.75 0.79
CA HIS A 150 8.38 0.33 1.12
C HIS A 150 7.07 -0.26 1.64
N TRP A 151 6.33 0.49 2.45
CA TRP A 151 5.01 0.06 2.92
C TRP A 151 4.02 1.22 2.94
N ILE A 152 2.75 0.92 2.67
CA ILE A 152 1.68 1.92 2.62
C ILE A 152 1.31 2.34 4.05
N ILE A 153 1.57 3.60 4.39
CA ILE A 153 1.15 4.16 5.68
C ILE A 153 -0.25 4.78 5.64
N THR A 154 -0.67 5.31 4.49
CA THR A 154 -1.97 5.97 4.30
C THR A 154 -2.26 6.17 2.82
N ALA A 155 -3.52 6.38 2.46
CA ALA A 155 -3.94 6.84 1.14
C ALA A 155 -5.25 7.64 1.27
N TYR A 156 -5.43 8.68 0.45
CA TYR A 156 -6.58 9.59 0.54
C TYR A 156 -6.76 10.43 -0.73
N HIS A 157 -7.96 11.01 -0.89
CA HIS A 157 -8.21 12.08 -1.86
C HIS A 157 -7.69 13.39 -1.29
N ASP A 158 -6.72 14.00 -1.96
CA ASP A 158 -6.21 15.32 -1.64
C ASP A 158 -7.23 16.38 -2.08
N ARG A 159 -7.87 17.01 -1.09
CA ARG A 159 -8.89 18.04 -1.31
C ARG A 159 -8.28 19.43 -1.45
N GLU A 160 -6.97 19.56 -1.26
CA GLU A 160 -6.28 20.81 -1.56
C GLU A 160 -6.29 21.01 -3.08
N LYS A 161 -6.86 22.13 -3.52
CA LYS A 161 -6.82 22.52 -4.93
C LYS A 161 -5.35 22.81 -5.31
N PRO A 162 -4.91 22.43 -6.52
CA PRO A 162 -3.60 22.86 -7.04
C PRO A 162 -3.49 24.38 -7.06
#